data_AF-A0A6A4A1S5-F1
#
_entry.id   AF-A0A6A4A1S5-F1
#
_cell.length_a   1.000
_cell.length_b   1.000
_cell.length_c   1.000
_cell.angle_alpha   90.00
_cell.angle_beta   90.00
_cell.angle_gamma   90.00
#
_symmetry.space_group_name_H-M   'P 1'
#
loop_
_entity.id
_entity.type
_entity.pdbx_description
1 polymer ?
#
loop_
_entity_poly.entity_id
_entity_poly.type
_entity_poly.pdbx_seq_one_letter_code
_entity_poly.pdbx_strand_id
1 'polypeptide(L)'
;MVAETAIPYACSEKANAALGWIDWIVSVKLPLNFCENELIRKYAGLSPISKAMLKKNIAALVALVDESLYKSSPTELYADDDDEYLGFVAAHINSTG
;
A
#
# COMPACT_ATOMS: atom_id res chain seq x y z
N MET A 1 3.38 -22.79 -23.28
CA MET A 1 3.12 -21.38 -22.91
C MET A 1 2.34 -21.45 -21.62
N VAL A 2 3.01 -21.30 -20.47
CA VAL A 2 2.33 -21.34 -19.17
C VAL A 2 1.48 -20.08 -19.12
N ALA A 3 0.16 -20.25 -19.12
CA ALA A 3 -0.74 -19.17 -18.77
C ALA A 3 -0.36 -18.78 -17.35
N GLU A 4 0.32 -17.64 -17.21
CA GLU A 4 0.59 -16.99 -15.95
C GLU A 4 -0.76 -16.92 -15.24
N THR A 5 -0.93 -17.78 -14.24
CA THR A 5 -2.20 -17.97 -13.56
C THR A 5 -2.55 -16.64 -12.94
N ALA A 6 -3.53 -15.95 -13.54
CA ALA A 6 -4.12 -14.74 -12.99
C ALA A 6 -4.52 -15.07 -11.56
N ILE A 7 -3.70 -14.66 -10.60
CA ILE A 7 -4.01 -14.82 -9.20
C ILE A 7 -5.33 -14.04 -9.03
N PRO A 8 -6.46 -14.70 -8.72
CA PRO A 8 -7.72 -14.01 -8.60
C PRO A 8 -7.67 -13.25 -7.28
N TYR A 9 -7.10 -12.05 -7.32
CA TYR A 9 -6.80 -11.29 -6.12
C TYR A 9 -8.06 -10.74 -5.42
N ALA A 10 -9.27 -10.92 -5.98
CA ALA A 10 -10.47 -10.41 -5.35
C ALA A 10 -11.81 -11.06 -5.75
N CYS A 11 -12.76 -10.94 -4.82
CA CYS A 11 -14.17 -11.34 -4.90
C CYS A 11 -15.02 -10.50 -5.91
N SER A 12 -14.42 -9.55 -6.64
CA SER A 12 -15.11 -8.62 -7.57
C SER A 12 -14.21 -8.14 -8.71
N GLU A 13 -14.78 -7.98 -9.91
CA GLU A 13 -14.09 -7.39 -11.08
C GLU A 13 -13.45 -6.01 -10.78
N LYS A 14 -14.11 -5.18 -9.97
CA LYS A 14 -13.58 -3.85 -9.61
C LYS A 14 -12.29 -3.95 -8.80
N ALA A 15 -12.21 -4.94 -7.91
CA ALA A 15 -11.05 -5.14 -7.07
C ALA A 15 -9.91 -5.81 -7.84
N ASN A 16 -10.20 -6.73 -8.77
CA ASN A 16 -9.22 -7.26 -9.72
C ASN A 16 -8.62 -6.15 -10.60
N ALA A 17 -9.46 -5.25 -11.12
CA ALA A 17 -8.96 -4.12 -11.89
C ALA A 17 -8.08 -3.19 -11.05
N ALA A 18 -8.51 -2.84 -9.83
CA ALA A 18 -7.73 -2.00 -8.93
C ALA A 18 -6.35 -2.59 -8.62
N LEU A 19 -6.29 -3.88 -8.27
CA LEU A 19 -5.03 -4.55 -7.95
C LEU A 19 -4.14 -4.72 -9.19
N GLY A 20 -4.71 -5.03 -10.35
CA GLY A 20 -3.94 -5.08 -11.60
C GLY A 20 -3.31 -3.74 -11.97
N TRP A 21 -4.03 -2.63 -11.80
CA TRP A 21 -3.46 -1.30 -12.01
C TRP A 21 -2.35 -0.96 -11.01
N ILE A 22 -2.52 -1.32 -9.74
CA ILE A 22 -1.53 -1.07 -8.68
C ILE A 22 -0.27 -1.88 -8.95
N ASP A 23 -0.40 -3.18 -9.21
CA ASP A 23 0.71 -4.08 -9.51
C ASP A 23 1.53 -3.57 -10.71
N TRP A 24 0.85 -3.17 -11.78
CA TRP A 24 1.53 -2.68 -12.98
C TRP A 24 2.30 -1.38 -12.74
N ILE A 25 1.68 -0.43 -12.04
CA ILE A 25 2.28 0.87 -11.72
C ILE A 25 3.50 0.70 -10.81
N VAL A 26 3.41 -0.18 -9.82
CA VAL A 26 4.52 -0.47 -8.90
C VAL A 26 5.65 -1.19 -9.63
N SER A 27 5.33 -2.21 -10.42
CA SER A 27 6.31 -3.03 -11.14
C SER A 27 7.11 -2.24 -12.16
N VAL A 28 6.48 -1.32 -12.89
CA VAL A 28 7.12 -0.55 -13.99
C VAL A 28 7.47 0.88 -13.55
N LYS A 29 7.23 1.23 -12.27
CA LYS A 29 7.50 2.56 -11.69
C LYS A 29 6.86 3.70 -12.49
N LEU A 30 5.61 3.52 -12.89
CA LEU A 30 4.89 4.46 -13.73
C LEU A 30 4.20 5.55 -12.90
N PRO A 31 3.97 6.75 -13.46
CA PRO A 31 3.21 7.78 -12.78
C PRO A 31 1.73 7.38 -12.65
N LEU A 32 1.07 7.78 -11.56
CA LEU A 32 -0.34 7.41 -11.30
C LEU A 32 -1.34 7.90 -12.36
N ASN A 33 -0.99 8.89 -13.17
CA ASN A 33 -1.84 9.33 -14.30
C ASN A 33 -1.81 8.34 -15.48
N PHE A 34 -0.91 7.35 -15.47
CA PHE A 34 -0.81 6.34 -16.52
C PHE A 34 -2.10 5.56 -16.71
N CYS A 35 -2.86 5.30 -15.63
CA CYS A 35 -4.14 4.60 -15.70
C CYS A 35 -5.25 5.37 -16.43
N GLU A 36 -5.06 6.67 -16.68
CA GLU A 36 -6.00 7.54 -17.40
C GLU A 36 -5.61 7.72 -18.87
N ASN A 37 -4.48 7.18 -19.31
CA ASN A 37 -4.06 7.25 -20.71
C ASN A 37 -4.98 6.38 -21.59
N GLU A 38 -5.54 6.98 -22.64
CA GLU A 38 -6.50 6.32 -23.54
C GLU A 38 -5.90 5.13 -24.29
N LEU A 39 -4.66 5.25 -24.79
CA LEU A 39 -3.97 4.17 -25.48
C LEU A 39 -3.74 3.00 -24.52
N ILE A 40 -3.32 3.30 -23.29
CA ILE A 40 -3.10 2.27 -22.29
C ILE A 40 -4.41 1.57 -21.96
N ARG A 41 -5.50 2.29 -21.69
CA ARG A 41 -6.81 1.69 -21.41
C ARG A 41 -7.30 0.77 -22.54
N LYS A 42 -7.00 1.12 -23.79
CA LYS A 42 -7.36 0.32 -24.97
C LYS A 42 -6.63 -1.03 -25.00
N TYR A 43 -5.38 -1.08 -24.54
CA TYR A 43 -4.52 -2.25 -24.66
C TYR A 43 -4.25 -2.98 -23.32
N ALA A 44 -4.57 -2.38 -22.18
CA ALA A 44 -4.28 -2.91 -20.85
C ALA A 44 -5.08 -4.17 -20.50
N GLY A 45 -6.25 -4.38 -21.12
CA GLY A 45 -7.17 -5.46 -20.74
C GLY A 45 -7.76 -5.32 -19.32
N LEU A 46 -7.51 -4.20 -18.64
CA LEU A 46 -8.03 -3.87 -17.31
C LEU A 46 -9.20 -2.89 -17.43
N SER A 47 -10.21 -3.05 -16.57
CA SER A 47 -11.31 -2.08 -16.48
C SER A 47 -10.77 -0.69 -16.17
N PRO A 48 -11.26 0.36 -16.86
CA PRO A 48 -10.77 1.73 -16.64
C PRO A 48 -10.94 2.17 -15.19
N ILE A 49 -9.88 2.78 -14.63
CA ILE A 49 -9.90 3.39 -13.30
C ILE A 49 -9.46 4.85 -13.39
N SER A 50 -10.07 5.73 -12.59
CA SER A 50 -9.59 7.10 -12.45
C SER A 50 -8.37 7.14 -11.52
N LYS A 51 -7.48 8.10 -11.74
CA LYS A 51 -6.32 8.36 -10.87
C LYS A 51 -6.76 8.64 -9.43
N ALA A 52 -7.88 9.33 -9.24
CA ALA A 52 -8.44 9.60 -7.93
C ALA A 52 -8.86 8.32 -7.21
N MET A 53 -9.52 7.39 -7.91
CA MET A 53 -9.92 6.10 -7.34
C MET A 53 -8.71 5.21 -7.06
N LEU A 54 -7.74 5.17 -7.98
CA LEU A 54 -6.49 4.43 -7.79
C LEU A 54 -5.72 4.92 -6.56
N LYS A 55 -5.58 6.24 -6.38
CA LYS A 55 -4.99 6.84 -5.17
C LYS A 55 -5.72 6.41 -3.90
N LYS A 56 -7.05 6.41 -3.92
CA LYS A 56 -7.86 5.98 -2.78
C LYS A 56 -7.60 4.51 -2.43
N ASN A 57 -7.50 3.65 -3.43
CA ASN A 57 -7.21 2.23 -3.22
C ASN A 57 -5.80 2.01 -2.65
N ILE A 58 -4.79 2.71 -3.16
CA ILE A 58 -3.42 2.65 -2.61
C ILE A 58 -3.40 3.14 -1.16
N ALA A 59 -4.05 4.26 -0.86
CA ALA A 59 -4.13 4.77 0.51
C ALA A 59 -4.82 3.78 1.47
N ALA A 60 -5.87 3.10 1.00
CA ALA A 60 -6.53 2.06 1.78
C ALA A 60 -5.61 0.85 2.02
N LEU A 61 -4.83 0.42 1.02
CA LEU A 61 -3.84 -0.65 1.19
C LEU A 61 -2.76 -0.27 2.20
N VAL A 62 -2.23 0.96 2.13
CA VAL A 62 -1.24 1.46 3.10
C VAL A 62 -1.82 1.44 4.52
N ALA A 63 -3.03 1.96 4.71
CA ALA A 63 -3.69 1.95 6.03
C ALA A 63 -3.91 0.53 6.58
N LEU A 64 -4.27 -0.43 5.72
CA LEU A 64 -4.42 -1.83 6.13
C LEU A 64 -3.09 -2.47 6.52
N VAL A 65 -2.02 -2.18 5.75
CA VAL A 65 -0.67 -2.64 6.09
C VAL A 65 -0.23 -2.04 7.42
N ASP A 66 -0.37 -0.72 7.61
CA ASP A 66 -0.03 -0.05 8.86
C ASP A 66 -0.82 -0.62 10.06
N GLU A 67 -2.12 -0.88 9.89
CA GLU A 67 -2.94 -1.50 10.93
C GLU A 67 -2.47 -2.93 11.25
N SER A 68 -2.13 -3.72 10.21
CA SER A 68 -1.61 -5.08 10.40
C SER A 68 -0.25 -5.08 11.09
N LEU A 69 0.63 -4.14 10.74
CA LEU A 69 1.93 -3.94 11.38
C LEU A 69 1.77 -3.51 12.83
N TYR A 70 0.81 -2.63 13.13
CA TYR A 70 0.50 -2.23 14.50
C TYR A 70 -0.05 -3.40 15.32
N LYS A 71 -0.95 -4.21 14.75
CA LYS A 71 -1.46 -5.44 15.40
C LYS A 71 -0.41 -6.52 15.56
N SER A 72 0.55 -6.60 14.62
CA SER A 72 1.65 -7.55 14.67
C SER A 72 2.84 -7.05 15.45
N SER A 73 2.87 -5.77 15.85
CA SER A 73 3.86 -5.28 16.80
C SER A 73 3.65 -6.06 18.08
N PRO A 74 4.61 -6.92 18.49
CA PRO A 74 4.46 -7.59 19.74
C PRO A 74 4.60 -6.51 20.80
N THR A 75 3.49 -6.18 21.44
CA THR A 75 3.51 -5.74 22.85
C THR A 75 4.28 -6.77 23.73
N GLU A 76 4.67 -7.93 23.18
CA GLU A 76 5.59 -8.94 23.73
C GLU A 76 7.07 -8.84 23.31
N LEU A 77 7.53 -7.82 22.55
CA LEU A 77 8.97 -7.67 22.25
C LEU A 77 9.72 -6.75 23.23
N TYR A 78 9.03 -6.24 24.24
CA TYR A 78 9.58 -5.38 25.29
C TYR A 78 9.11 -5.79 26.70
N ALA A 79 8.71 -7.05 26.87
CA ALA A 79 8.30 -7.57 28.18
C ALA A 79 9.46 -8.18 28.98
N ASP A 80 10.62 -8.40 28.36
CA ASP A 80 11.83 -8.83 29.06
C ASP A 80 13.03 -8.07 28.47
N ASP A 81 13.85 -7.55 29.38
CA ASP A 81 15.13 -6.85 29.22
C ASP A 81 15.11 -5.33 28.91
N ASP A 82 15.15 -4.60 30.03
CA ASP A 82 15.88 -3.36 30.30
C ASP A 82 15.26 -1.99 29.93
N ASP A 83 14.86 -1.32 31.02
CA ASP A 83 14.60 0.10 31.20
C ASP A 83 15.74 1.01 30.67
N GLU A 84 15.87 1.26 29.35
CA GLU A 84 16.78 2.35 28.91
C GLU A 84 16.53 2.98 27.53
N TYR A 85 15.28 3.25 27.10
CA TYR A 85 15.08 4.06 25.87
C TYR A 85 13.90 5.06 25.92
N LEU A 86 13.62 5.62 27.10
CA LEU A 86 12.77 6.83 27.24
C LEU A 86 13.59 8.11 27.56
N GLY A 87 14.91 8.10 27.34
CA GLY A 87 15.78 9.24 27.62
C GLY A 87 15.90 10.30 26.50
N PHE A 88 15.64 9.95 25.23
CA PHE A 88 15.96 10.86 24.11
C PHE A 88 14.82 11.78 23.67
N VAL A 89 13.56 11.35 23.79
CA VAL A 89 12.41 12.16 23.31
C VAL A 89 11.92 13.15 24.37
N ALA A 90 12.08 12.84 25.66
CA ALA A 90 11.68 13.75 26.74
C ALA A 90 12.65 14.94 26.94
N ALA A 91 13.92 14.79 26.59
CA ALA A 91 14.93 15.85 26.79
C ALA A 91 14.85 16.98 25.74
N HIS A 92 14.27 16.74 24.56
CA HIS A 92 14.21 17.76 23.50
C HIS A 92 12.94 18.64 23.56
N ILE A 93 11.93 18.23 24.34
CA ILE A 93 10.68 18.99 24.48
C ILE A 93 10.78 20.05 25.58
N ASN A 94 11.63 19.85 26.60
CA ASN A 94 11.79 20.78 27.73
C ASN A 94 12.98 21.74 27.63
N SER A 95 13.70 21.80 26.50
CA SER A 95 14.80 22.76 26.29
C SER A 95 14.40 24.01 25.48
N THR A 96 13.13 24.15 25.13
CA THR A 96 12.60 25.38 24.49
C THR A 96 11.29 25.75 25.16
N GLY A 97 11.41 26.36 26.34
CA GLY A 97 10.32 26.92 27.15
C GLY A 97 10.88 27.60 28.38
#